data_AF-A0A9K3LMI9-F1
#
_entry.id   AF-A0A9K3LMI9-F1
#
_cell.length_a   1.000
_cell.length_b   1.000
_cell.length_c   1.000
_cell.angle_alpha   90.00
_cell.angle_beta   90.00
_cell.angle_gamma   90.00
#
_symmetry.space_group_name_H-M   'P 1'
#
loop_
_entity.id
_entity.type
_entity.pdbx_description
1 polymer ?
#
loop_
_entity_poly.entity_id
_entity_poly.type
_entity_poly.pdbx_seq_one_letter_code
_entity_poly.pdbx_strand_id
1 'polypeptide(L)'
;MAFRPCYIRWMFWVAVSFSLFVLVIRPILFSILLGDSFHRQMSEEMDAPLLLTVKATKDQVNLLQSNESESNTTDVMEAATKLGPIFYNVYVPEERSNDTLQIIEEQIRFRNDTDPDAPILYTLIGSRKVKGSIQRMCQPNCTRRKYLQEGNEIDTLQALWEYCQDNPSDIVTYIHDKGSFHPSDANHNARGVGTKAALQCRRLMMNQHTDVDPINDRTLSNTTDKTKIAKSTCSICSYRFYAFPIYHARANMWTAECSYIRDLLPPRQYESTVLDMYRETVNHTILGATKYACIRPYDQSDRFLGLDRYAMERWALNHPNVQPCDSQTKEEIRNLKRDRKSATEFTPRLVPAPQKRAKISGITSFVTSWQRLVGRLFEWKYLYGKKPPESSWVWKYYRGHEQGTKEFLNACTTIKEETIFNLSALNTTINGRPLRELLADDE
;
A
#
# COMPACT_ATOMS: atom_id res chain seq x y z
N MET A 1 47.28 68.41 5.48
CA MET A 1 46.68 67.26 6.19
C MET A 1 46.16 66.27 5.16
N ALA A 2 46.89 65.17 4.94
CA ALA A 2 46.53 64.14 3.98
C ALA A 2 45.74 63.02 4.68
N PHE A 3 44.48 62.82 4.30
CA PHE A 3 43.66 61.70 4.76
C PHE A 3 44.05 60.42 4.00
N ARG A 4 44.41 59.36 4.74
CA ARG A 4 44.85 58.07 4.19
C ARG A 4 43.67 57.19 3.75
N PRO A 5 43.72 56.54 2.58
CA PRO A 5 42.64 55.68 2.05
C PRO A 5 42.80 54.21 2.49
N CYS A 6 42.98 53.93 3.78
CA CYS A 6 43.15 52.54 4.25
C CYS A 6 41.90 51.90 4.89
N TYR A 7 40.87 52.67 5.24
CA TYR A 7 39.75 52.14 6.04
C TYR A 7 38.66 51.44 5.20
N ILE A 8 38.48 51.84 3.94
CA ILE A 8 37.41 51.30 3.07
C ILE A 8 37.74 49.87 2.59
N ARG A 9 39.03 49.54 2.44
CA ARG A 9 39.46 48.20 2.00
C ARG A 9 39.26 47.14 3.09
N TRP A 10 39.30 47.52 4.37
CA TRP A 10 39.16 46.56 5.47
C TRP A 10 37.69 46.18 5.71
N MET A 11 36.76 47.15 5.62
CA MET A 11 35.32 46.85 5.76
C MET A 11 34.77 45.98 4.61
N PHE A 12 35.31 46.12 3.39
CA PHE A 12 34.88 45.30 2.26
C PHE A 12 35.27 43.82 2.44
N TRP A 13 36.45 43.54 2.99
CA TRP A 13 36.88 42.16 3.27
C TRP A 13 36.12 41.52 4.43
N VAL A 14 35.75 42.29 5.46
CA VAL A 14 34.92 41.79 6.58
C VAL A 14 33.49 41.47 6.12
N ALA A 15 32.88 42.32 5.27
CA ALA A 15 31.55 42.08 4.74
C ALA A 15 31.48 40.88 3.76
N VAL A 16 32.50 40.69 2.92
CA VAL A 16 32.59 39.53 2.01
C VAL A 16 32.84 38.24 2.80
N SER A 17 33.68 38.28 3.84
CA SER A 17 33.95 37.11 4.69
C SER A 17 32.74 36.69 5.53
N PHE A 18 31.97 37.65 6.05
CA PHE A 18 30.75 37.36 6.82
C PHE A 18 29.64 36.80 5.92
N SER A 19 29.53 37.29 4.68
CA SER A 19 28.56 36.78 3.69
C SER A 19 28.92 35.38 3.20
N LEU A 20 30.21 35.07 3.00
CA LEU A 20 30.66 33.71 2.70
C LEU A 20 30.41 32.75 3.88
N PHE A 21 30.61 33.20 5.11
CA PHE A 21 30.38 32.38 6.31
C PHE A 21 28.89 32.02 6.46
N VAL A 22 27.98 32.97 6.19
CA VAL A 22 26.52 32.73 6.23
C VAL A 22 26.04 31.86 5.07
N LEU A 23 26.62 31.98 3.88
CA LEU A 23 26.20 31.20 2.70
C LEU A 23 26.77 29.77 2.68
N VAL A 24 27.96 29.54 3.23
CA VAL A 24 28.63 28.23 3.17
C VAL A 24 28.40 27.39 4.42
N ILE A 25 28.40 27.98 5.61
CA ILE A 25 28.37 27.20 6.86
C ILE A 25 26.93 26.93 7.32
N ARG A 26 25.98 27.81 7.01
CA ARG A 26 24.58 27.64 7.42
C ARG A 26 23.91 26.40 6.81
N PRO A 27 24.13 26.04 5.52
CA PRO A 27 23.65 24.78 4.95
C PRO A 27 24.31 23.54 5.60
N ILE A 28 25.60 23.64 5.93
CA ILE A 28 26.36 22.53 6.52
C ILE A 28 25.90 22.26 7.97
N LEU A 29 25.74 23.31 8.79
CA LEU A 29 25.21 23.18 10.15
C LEU A 29 23.74 22.75 10.17
N PHE A 30 22.93 23.17 9.19
CA PHE A 30 21.54 22.74 9.07
C PHE A 30 21.42 21.25 8.72
N SER A 31 22.32 20.74 7.86
CA SER A 31 22.43 19.31 7.55
C SER A 31 22.92 18.48 8.74
N ILE A 32 23.83 19.02 9.57
CA ILE A 32 24.37 18.31 10.74
C ILE A 32 23.38 18.29 11.92
N LEU A 33 22.61 19.36 12.14
CA LEU A 33 21.74 19.48 13.33
C LEU A 33 20.32 18.93 13.16
N LEU A 34 19.81 18.83 11.92
CA LEU A 34 18.47 18.30 11.64
C LEU A 34 18.47 16.97 10.86
N GLY A 35 19.63 16.54 10.35
CA GLY A 35 19.79 15.30 9.59
C GLY A 35 19.69 14.04 10.45
N ASP A 36 20.42 13.95 11.56
CA ASP A 36 20.70 12.64 12.18
C ASP A 36 19.50 11.94 12.83
N SER A 37 18.50 12.67 13.34
CA SER A 37 17.35 12.04 14.00
C SER A 37 16.27 11.57 13.01
N PHE A 38 16.06 12.32 11.91
CA PHE A 38 15.04 12.01 10.92
C PHE A 38 15.57 11.08 9.81
N HIS A 39 16.83 11.23 9.39
CA HIS A 39 17.44 10.31 8.43
C HIS A 39 17.57 8.90 9.01
N ARG A 40 17.84 8.73 10.32
CA ARG A 40 17.78 7.40 10.97
C ARG A 40 16.38 6.79 10.91
N GLN A 41 15.33 7.58 11.13
CA GLN A 41 13.95 7.07 11.09
C GLN A 41 13.54 6.60 9.68
N MET A 42 14.07 7.19 8.61
CA MET A 42 13.77 6.77 7.23
C MET A 42 14.80 5.80 6.63
N SER A 43 16.08 5.85 7.05
CA SER A 43 17.16 4.99 6.56
C SER A 43 17.12 3.60 7.18
N GLU A 44 16.82 3.47 8.47
CA GLU A 44 16.55 2.16 9.10
C GLU A 44 15.20 1.55 8.65
N GLU A 45 14.35 2.33 7.97
CA GLU A 45 13.05 1.87 7.48
C GLU A 45 13.05 1.55 5.96
N MET A 46 14.08 1.88 5.17
CA MET A 46 13.96 1.81 3.70
C MET A 46 15.30 1.66 2.92
N ASP A 47 15.73 0.41 2.71
CA ASP A 47 16.94 0.02 1.96
C ASP A 47 16.97 0.50 0.48
N ALA A 48 18.18 0.69 -0.06
CA ALA A 48 18.50 1.28 -1.37
C ALA A 48 18.16 0.37 -2.58
N PRO A 49 17.80 0.93 -3.77
CA PRO A 49 17.50 0.14 -4.97
C PRO A 49 18.73 -0.07 -5.87
N LEU A 50 18.80 -1.26 -6.50
CA LEU A 50 19.58 -1.53 -7.71
C LEU A 50 18.58 -1.80 -8.85
N LEU A 51 18.64 -0.99 -9.92
CA LEU A 51 17.73 -1.04 -11.06
C LEU A 51 17.96 -2.29 -11.92
N LEU A 52 16.91 -3.09 -12.15
CA LEU A 52 16.85 -4.10 -13.20
C LEU A 52 15.56 -3.87 -14.01
N THR A 53 15.70 -3.16 -15.13
CA THR A 53 14.63 -2.96 -16.11
C THR A 53 14.38 -4.22 -16.92
N VAL A 54 13.20 -4.81 -16.76
CA VAL A 54 12.69 -5.90 -17.62
C VAL A 54 11.74 -5.30 -18.66
N LYS A 55 12.05 -5.48 -19.95
CA LYS A 55 11.11 -5.22 -21.05
C LYS A 55 10.22 -6.45 -21.25
N ALA A 56 8.93 -6.31 -21.02
CA ALA A 56 7.94 -7.34 -21.37
C ALA A 56 7.29 -7.02 -22.72
N THR A 57 7.26 -8.01 -23.61
CA THR A 57 6.50 -7.96 -24.88
C THR A 57 5.13 -8.61 -24.70
N LYS A 58 4.12 -7.95 -25.27
CA LYS A 58 2.71 -8.36 -25.40
C LYS A 58 2.61 -9.59 -26.31
N ASP A 59 1.78 -10.57 -25.93
CA ASP A 59 0.68 -11.06 -26.78
C ASP A 59 -0.18 -12.16 -26.12
N GLN A 60 -1.45 -12.14 -26.53
CA GLN A 60 -2.55 -13.10 -26.37
C GLN A 60 -3.30 -13.19 -25.03
N VAL A 61 -4.55 -12.71 -25.02
CA VAL A 61 -5.77 -13.47 -24.64
C VAL A 61 -6.99 -12.79 -25.32
N ASN A 62 -7.77 -13.55 -26.09
CA ASN A 62 -9.15 -13.22 -26.48
C ASN A 62 -9.92 -14.55 -26.59
N LEU A 63 -10.98 -14.72 -25.80
CA LEU A 63 -12.30 -15.30 -26.14
C LEU A 63 -13.02 -15.73 -24.84
N LEU A 64 -14.25 -15.24 -24.65
CA LEU A 64 -15.47 -15.87 -24.08
C LEU A 64 -16.51 -14.73 -23.90
N GLN A 65 -17.47 -14.59 -24.81
CA GLN A 65 -18.91 -14.92 -24.68
C GLN A 65 -19.65 -14.03 -23.67
N SER A 66 -20.53 -13.09 -24.07
CA SER A 66 -21.86 -13.15 -24.70
C SER A 66 -23.02 -13.56 -23.76
N ASN A 67 -24.08 -12.75 -23.82
CA ASN A 67 -25.48 -12.95 -23.41
C ASN A 67 -25.90 -12.35 -22.05
N GLU A 68 -26.44 -11.14 -22.12
CA GLU A 68 -27.33 -10.55 -21.13
C GLU A 68 -28.69 -11.25 -21.18
N SER A 69 -29.13 -11.80 -20.05
CA SER A 69 -30.50 -12.22 -19.82
C SER A 69 -31.05 -11.46 -18.61
N GLU A 70 -32.26 -10.93 -18.78
CA GLU A 70 -33.01 -10.13 -17.82
C GLU A 70 -33.06 -10.75 -16.41
N SER A 71 -32.83 -9.87 -15.44
CA SER A 71 -32.76 -10.12 -14.00
C SER A 71 -34.09 -10.62 -13.44
N ASN A 72 -34.16 -11.93 -13.18
CA ASN A 72 -35.02 -12.48 -12.15
C ASN A 72 -34.32 -12.30 -10.80
N THR A 73 -34.97 -11.59 -9.88
CA THR A 73 -34.61 -11.49 -8.46
C THR A 73 -34.76 -12.85 -7.79
N THR A 74 -33.81 -13.76 -8.03
CA THR A 74 -33.59 -14.94 -7.20
C THR A 74 -32.78 -14.52 -5.99
N ASP A 75 -33.30 -14.87 -4.80
CA ASP A 75 -32.58 -15.01 -3.53
C ASP A 75 -31.14 -15.48 -3.79
N VAL A 76 -30.20 -14.54 -3.87
CA VAL A 76 -28.78 -14.87 -3.79
C VAL A 76 -28.57 -15.23 -2.34
N MET A 77 -28.73 -16.52 -2.02
CA MET A 77 -28.27 -17.05 -0.75
C MET A 77 -26.82 -16.61 -0.59
N GLU A 78 -26.62 -15.65 0.31
CA GLU A 78 -25.31 -15.06 0.59
C GLU A 78 -24.39 -16.21 1.00
N ALA A 79 -23.48 -16.58 0.10
CA ALA A 79 -22.58 -17.70 0.32
C ALA A 79 -21.81 -17.43 1.61
N ALA A 80 -21.93 -18.33 2.58
CA ALA A 80 -21.29 -18.17 3.88
C ALA A 80 -19.79 -17.88 3.69
N THR A 81 -19.29 -16.83 4.35
CA THR A 81 -17.88 -16.44 4.35
C THR A 81 -17.01 -17.63 4.77
N LYS A 82 -15.91 -17.87 4.05
CA LYS A 82 -14.97 -18.97 4.35
C LYS A 82 -13.54 -18.46 4.44
N LEU A 83 -12.71 -19.18 5.20
CA LEU A 83 -11.26 -18.97 5.18
C LEU A 83 -10.69 -19.58 3.90
N GLY A 84 -10.30 -18.72 2.97
CA GLY A 84 -9.64 -19.10 1.72
C GLY A 84 -8.14 -19.39 1.90
N PRO A 85 -7.40 -19.63 0.82
CA PRO A 85 -5.98 -19.97 0.86
C PRO A 85 -5.07 -18.81 1.32
N ILE A 86 -3.84 -19.19 1.66
CA ILE A 86 -2.71 -18.28 1.88
C ILE A 86 -1.86 -18.29 0.61
N PHE A 87 -1.72 -17.13 -0.02
CA PHE A 87 -0.84 -16.92 -1.16
C PHE A 87 0.54 -16.48 -0.66
N TYR A 88 1.56 -17.26 -0.98
CA TYR A 88 2.91 -17.05 -0.46
C TYR A 88 3.89 -16.78 -1.60
N ASN A 89 4.42 -15.55 -1.64
CA ASN A 89 5.50 -15.17 -2.53
C ASN A 89 6.85 -15.55 -1.90
N VAL A 90 7.55 -16.51 -2.51
CA VAL A 90 8.78 -17.08 -1.96
C VAL A 90 9.95 -16.80 -2.89
N TYR A 91 10.86 -15.90 -2.49
CA TYR A 91 12.06 -15.53 -3.23
C TYR A 91 13.33 -16.10 -2.58
N VAL A 92 13.93 -17.10 -3.23
CA VAL A 92 15.10 -17.79 -2.72
C VAL A 92 16.32 -17.51 -3.59
N PRO A 93 17.18 -16.54 -3.21
CA PRO A 93 18.44 -16.31 -3.94
C PRO A 93 19.36 -17.53 -3.82
N GLU A 94 20.13 -17.82 -4.88
CA GLU A 94 20.98 -19.02 -4.92
C GLU A 94 22.02 -19.06 -3.79
N GLU A 95 22.63 -17.92 -3.47
CA GLU A 95 23.70 -17.82 -2.48
C GLU A 95 23.21 -17.87 -1.02
N ARG A 96 21.91 -17.66 -0.79
CA ARG A 96 21.35 -17.55 0.58
C ARG A 96 20.13 -18.44 0.78
N SER A 97 20.14 -19.61 0.14
CA SER A 97 19.04 -20.56 0.23
C SER A 97 18.77 -21.03 1.66
N ASN A 98 19.80 -21.22 2.48
CA ASN A 98 19.66 -21.71 3.85
C ASN A 98 18.99 -20.67 4.77
N ASP A 99 19.47 -19.42 4.74
CA ASP A 99 18.87 -18.32 5.52
C ASP A 99 17.40 -18.13 5.12
N THR A 100 17.11 -18.18 3.82
CA THR A 100 15.75 -18.03 3.31
C THR A 100 14.86 -19.21 3.72
N LEU A 101 15.39 -20.44 3.75
CA LEU A 101 14.65 -21.60 4.25
C LEU A 101 14.32 -21.49 5.73
N GLN A 102 15.19 -20.90 6.56
CA GLN A 102 14.87 -20.64 7.98
C GLN A 102 13.73 -19.62 8.11
N ILE A 103 13.73 -18.58 7.27
CA ILE A 103 12.65 -17.61 7.19
C ILE A 103 11.32 -18.29 6.84
N ILE A 104 11.33 -19.13 5.79
CA ILE A 104 10.14 -19.85 5.33
C ILE A 104 9.62 -20.80 6.42
N GLU A 105 10.53 -21.52 7.07
CA GLU A 105 10.18 -22.42 8.17
C GLU A 105 9.54 -21.67 9.35
N GLU A 106 10.10 -20.52 9.74
CA GLU A 106 9.52 -19.64 10.78
C GLU A 106 8.09 -19.22 10.42
N GLN A 107 7.86 -18.77 9.19
CA GLN A 107 6.54 -18.30 8.74
C GLN A 107 5.53 -19.46 8.64
N ILE A 108 5.96 -20.64 8.18
CA ILE A 108 5.12 -21.85 8.15
C ILE A 108 4.76 -22.32 9.57
N ARG A 109 5.69 -22.23 10.54
CA ARG A 109 5.38 -22.55 11.94
C ARG A 109 4.27 -21.66 12.48
N PHE A 110 4.33 -20.33 12.24
CA PHE A 110 3.23 -19.43 12.64
C PHE A 110 1.89 -19.81 12.01
N ARG A 111 1.91 -20.24 10.74
CA ARG A 111 0.71 -20.75 10.07
C ARG A 111 0.21 -22.03 10.73
N ASN A 112 1.08 -22.99 11.05
CA ASN A 112 0.66 -24.24 11.69
C ASN A 112 0.07 -24.00 13.09
N ASP A 113 0.60 -23.04 13.84
CA ASP A 113 0.08 -22.67 15.15
C ASP A 113 -1.28 -21.94 15.06
N THR A 114 -1.50 -21.16 13.99
CA THR A 114 -2.67 -20.29 13.86
C THR A 114 -3.77 -20.88 12.98
N ASP A 115 -3.46 -21.64 11.94
CA ASP A 115 -4.40 -22.12 10.93
C ASP A 115 -3.79 -23.33 10.18
N PRO A 116 -3.67 -24.51 10.84
CA PRO A 116 -2.98 -25.68 10.31
C PRO A 116 -3.64 -26.29 9.06
N ASP A 117 -4.89 -25.93 8.78
CA ASP A 117 -5.65 -26.46 7.64
C ASP A 117 -5.65 -25.52 6.42
N ALA A 118 -5.29 -24.24 6.60
CA ALA A 118 -5.30 -23.26 5.50
C ALA A 118 -4.39 -23.62 4.33
N PRO A 119 -4.93 -23.89 3.11
CA PRO A 119 -4.09 -24.23 1.97
C PRO A 119 -3.08 -23.12 1.66
N ILE A 120 -1.82 -23.48 1.48
CA ILE A 120 -0.77 -22.56 1.04
C ILE A 120 -0.57 -22.75 -0.45
N LEU A 121 -0.83 -21.69 -1.22
CA LEU A 121 -0.57 -21.59 -2.64
C LEU A 121 0.66 -20.71 -2.86
N TYR A 122 1.79 -21.31 -3.25
CA TYR A 122 3.05 -20.55 -3.32
C TYR A 122 3.63 -20.45 -4.72
N THR A 123 4.26 -19.30 -4.99
CA THR A 123 5.13 -19.08 -6.15
C THR A 123 6.57 -19.11 -5.68
N LEU A 124 7.38 -19.97 -6.29
CA LEU A 124 8.81 -20.05 -6.01
C LEU A 124 9.60 -19.27 -7.06
N ILE A 125 10.40 -18.29 -6.62
CA ILE A 125 11.26 -17.45 -7.45
C ILE A 125 12.72 -17.70 -7.06
N GLY A 126 13.61 -17.86 -8.04
CA GLY A 126 15.04 -18.08 -7.83
C GLY A 126 15.44 -19.57 -7.79
N SER A 127 16.07 -19.99 -6.71
CA SER A 127 16.73 -21.30 -6.58
C SER A 127 15.77 -22.47 -6.70
N ARG A 128 15.97 -23.34 -7.71
CA ARG A 128 15.18 -24.57 -7.88
C ARG A 128 15.51 -25.64 -6.83
N LYS A 129 16.71 -25.58 -6.24
CA LYS A 129 17.26 -26.61 -5.33
C LYS A 129 16.43 -26.76 -4.06
N VAL A 130 15.70 -25.72 -3.66
CA VAL A 130 14.91 -25.71 -2.41
C VAL A 130 13.48 -26.25 -2.55
N LYS A 131 13.03 -26.58 -3.78
CA LYS A 131 11.65 -27.05 -4.03
C LYS A 131 11.22 -28.17 -3.08
N GLY A 132 12.08 -29.17 -2.90
CA GLY A 132 11.77 -30.32 -2.04
C GLY A 132 11.68 -29.95 -0.56
N SER A 133 12.48 -28.98 -0.11
CA SER A 133 12.50 -28.52 1.28
C SER A 133 11.23 -27.75 1.63
N ILE A 134 10.84 -26.77 0.82
CA ILE A 134 9.61 -25.99 1.03
C ILE A 134 8.39 -26.90 1.04
N GLN A 135 8.29 -27.80 0.05
CA GLN A 135 7.16 -28.72 -0.03
C GLN A 135 7.05 -29.56 1.26
N ARG A 136 8.15 -30.11 1.78
CA ARG A 136 8.14 -30.92 3.01
C ARG A 136 7.72 -30.12 4.25
N MET A 137 8.06 -28.83 4.33
CA MET A 137 7.76 -27.99 5.50
C MET A 137 6.25 -27.79 5.73
N CYS A 138 5.44 -27.81 4.67
CA CYS A 138 4.01 -27.49 4.74
C CYS A 138 3.07 -28.56 4.17
N GLN A 139 3.53 -29.80 4.01
CA GLN A 139 2.63 -30.93 3.74
C GLN A 139 1.61 -31.12 4.90
N PRO A 140 0.37 -31.56 4.62
CA PRO A 140 -0.17 -31.87 3.29
C PRO A 140 -0.68 -30.65 2.51
N ASN A 141 -0.80 -29.49 3.16
CA ASN A 141 -1.62 -28.37 2.71
C ASN A 141 -0.85 -27.33 1.89
N CYS A 142 0.09 -27.78 1.04
CA CYS A 142 0.94 -26.90 0.25
C CYS A 142 0.92 -27.26 -1.22
N THR A 143 0.57 -26.30 -2.07
CA THR A 143 0.58 -26.46 -3.53
C THR A 143 1.43 -25.37 -4.18
N ARG A 144 2.46 -25.79 -4.91
CA ARG A 144 3.23 -24.87 -5.75
C ARG A 144 2.42 -24.48 -6.97
N ARG A 145 2.09 -23.20 -7.10
CA ARG A 145 1.39 -22.65 -8.27
C ARG A 145 2.33 -22.45 -9.45
N LYS A 146 3.47 -21.80 -9.20
CA LYS A 146 4.41 -21.40 -10.25
C LYS A 146 5.86 -21.52 -9.78
N TYR A 147 6.77 -21.75 -10.71
CA TYR A 147 8.21 -21.61 -10.52
C TYR A 147 8.74 -20.62 -11.54
N LEU A 148 9.58 -19.69 -11.07
CA LEU A 148 10.22 -18.67 -11.88
C LEU A 148 11.70 -18.66 -11.55
N GLN A 149 12.55 -18.59 -12.56
CA GLN A 149 13.97 -18.35 -12.33
C GLN A 149 14.21 -16.92 -11.84
N GLU A 150 13.54 -15.96 -12.47
CA GLU A 150 13.52 -14.54 -12.11
C GLU A 150 12.08 -14.05 -12.09
N GLY A 151 11.77 -13.10 -11.22
CA GLY A 151 10.43 -12.56 -11.09
C GLY A 151 10.26 -11.70 -9.86
N ASN A 152 9.04 -11.23 -9.66
CA ASN A 152 8.62 -10.46 -8.50
C ASN A 152 7.26 -10.98 -8.01
N GLU A 153 6.64 -10.25 -7.10
CA GLU A 153 5.37 -10.63 -6.47
C GLU A 153 4.14 -10.55 -7.37
N ILE A 154 4.25 -9.99 -8.59
CA ILE A 154 3.11 -9.82 -9.52
C ILE A 154 2.43 -11.17 -9.80
N ASP A 155 3.18 -12.25 -10.03
CA ASP A 155 2.59 -13.55 -10.36
C ASP A 155 1.82 -14.17 -9.18
N THR A 156 2.29 -13.96 -7.95
CA THR A 156 1.60 -14.43 -6.75
C THR A 156 0.33 -13.64 -6.50
N LEU A 157 0.42 -12.31 -6.58
CA LEU A 157 -0.73 -11.42 -6.38
C LEU A 157 -1.76 -11.60 -7.50
N GLN A 158 -1.32 -11.83 -8.74
CA GLN A 158 -2.21 -12.09 -9.87
C GLN A 158 -3.03 -13.36 -9.64
N ALA A 159 -2.39 -14.44 -9.17
CA ALA A 159 -3.09 -15.68 -8.82
C ALA A 159 -4.08 -15.50 -7.65
N LEU A 160 -3.76 -14.63 -6.68
CA LEU A 160 -4.66 -14.25 -5.60
C LEU A 160 -5.87 -13.49 -6.14
N TRP A 161 -5.65 -12.49 -6.98
CA TRP A 161 -6.71 -11.70 -7.60
C TRP A 161 -7.64 -12.58 -8.44
N GLU A 162 -7.09 -13.50 -9.25
CA GLU A 162 -7.86 -14.48 -10.03
C GLU A 162 -8.73 -15.37 -9.14
N TYR A 163 -8.17 -15.90 -8.04
CA TYR A 163 -8.93 -16.69 -7.07
C TYR A 163 -10.14 -15.91 -6.51
N CYS A 164 -9.95 -14.63 -6.20
CA CYS A 164 -11.01 -13.80 -5.64
C CYS A 164 -12.09 -13.39 -6.65
N GLN A 165 -11.84 -13.52 -7.96
CA GLN A 165 -12.90 -13.39 -8.96
C GLN A 165 -13.95 -14.50 -8.78
N ASP A 166 -13.48 -15.73 -8.57
CA ASP A 166 -14.33 -16.93 -8.48
C ASP A 166 -14.87 -17.19 -7.07
N ASN A 167 -14.25 -16.59 -6.04
CA ASN A 167 -14.57 -16.87 -4.62
C ASN A 167 -14.80 -15.57 -3.83
N PRO A 168 -15.82 -14.74 -4.17
CA PRO A 168 -15.99 -13.41 -3.59
C PRO A 168 -16.29 -13.41 -2.09
N SER A 169 -16.82 -14.51 -1.54
CA SER A 169 -17.13 -14.65 -0.11
C SER A 169 -15.91 -15.05 0.74
N ASP A 170 -14.77 -15.36 0.15
CA ASP A 170 -13.63 -15.90 0.89
C ASP A 170 -12.75 -14.81 1.51
N ILE A 171 -12.01 -15.19 2.55
CA ILE A 171 -10.95 -14.38 3.15
C ILE A 171 -9.59 -14.98 2.78
N VAL A 172 -8.76 -14.21 2.07
CA VAL A 172 -7.44 -14.64 1.59
C VAL A 172 -6.32 -13.90 2.31
N THR A 173 -5.14 -14.51 2.36
CA THR A 173 -3.95 -13.94 2.99
C THR A 173 -2.80 -13.89 2.02
N TYR A 174 -2.08 -12.78 2.00
CA TYR A 174 -0.82 -12.63 1.28
C TYR A 174 0.36 -12.58 2.25
N ILE A 175 1.36 -13.43 2.02
CA ILE A 175 2.61 -13.48 2.77
C ILE A 175 3.79 -13.36 1.78
N HIS A 176 4.85 -12.71 2.24
CA HIS A 176 6.12 -12.55 1.53
C HIS A 176 7.27 -12.91 2.49
N ASP A 177 8.38 -13.45 1.98
CA ASP A 177 9.58 -13.79 2.75
C ASP A 177 10.53 -12.59 2.93
N LYS A 178 9.96 -11.42 3.26
CA LYS A 178 10.70 -10.15 3.39
C LYS A 178 11.94 -10.29 4.28
N GLY A 179 13.06 -9.77 3.78
CA GLY A 179 14.37 -9.86 4.43
C GLY A 179 15.26 -10.99 3.91
N SER A 180 14.77 -11.86 3.03
CA SER A 180 15.59 -12.84 2.29
C SER A 180 16.69 -12.15 1.46
N PHE A 181 16.37 -11.01 0.84
CA PHE A 181 17.33 -10.24 0.05
C PHE A 181 18.20 -9.27 0.89
N HIS A 182 17.63 -8.64 1.91
CA HIS A 182 18.33 -7.68 2.79
C HIS A 182 18.13 -8.06 4.26
N PRO A 183 19.04 -8.85 4.87
CA PRO A 183 18.88 -9.32 6.23
C PRO A 183 19.21 -8.19 7.20
N SER A 184 18.31 -7.92 8.14
CA SER A 184 18.54 -6.99 9.25
C SER A 184 17.63 -7.36 10.40
N ASP A 185 17.97 -6.98 11.63
CA ASP A 185 17.09 -7.16 12.80
C ASP A 185 15.73 -6.46 12.58
N ALA A 186 15.74 -5.31 11.91
CA ALA A 186 14.53 -4.58 11.57
C ALA A 186 13.63 -5.39 10.62
N ASN A 187 14.22 -6.01 9.59
CA ASN A 187 13.50 -6.86 8.64
C ASN A 187 13.05 -8.18 9.30
N HIS A 188 13.87 -8.78 10.17
CA HIS A 188 13.49 -9.95 10.95
C HIS A 188 12.26 -9.66 11.84
N ASN A 189 12.30 -8.58 12.62
CA ASN A 189 11.19 -8.18 13.47
C ASN A 189 9.95 -7.81 12.66
N ALA A 190 10.10 -6.99 11.62
CA ALA A 190 8.98 -6.61 10.76
C ALA A 190 8.34 -7.83 10.09
N ARG A 191 9.14 -8.82 9.68
CA ARG A 191 8.65 -10.07 9.10
C ARG A 191 7.89 -10.90 10.13
N GLY A 192 8.46 -11.15 11.30
CA GLY A 192 7.83 -11.97 12.34
C GLY A 192 6.48 -11.38 12.75
N VAL A 193 6.44 -10.06 13.00
CA VAL A 193 5.20 -9.35 13.36
C VAL A 193 4.22 -9.31 12.19
N GLY A 194 4.68 -9.00 10.98
CA GLY A 194 3.84 -8.97 9.77
C GLY A 194 3.17 -10.31 9.48
N THR A 195 3.92 -11.40 9.59
CA THR A 195 3.43 -12.76 9.36
C THR A 195 2.38 -13.14 10.39
N LYS A 196 2.71 -12.97 11.68
CA LYS A 196 1.79 -13.26 12.78
C LYS A 196 0.50 -12.43 12.67
N ALA A 197 0.62 -11.14 12.39
CA ALA A 197 -0.52 -10.24 12.19
C ALA A 197 -1.41 -10.71 11.03
N ALA A 198 -0.84 -10.94 9.85
CA ALA A 198 -1.61 -11.36 8.67
C ALA A 198 -2.38 -12.66 8.93
N LEU A 199 -1.73 -13.66 9.54
CA LEU A 199 -2.38 -14.94 9.88
C LEU A 199 -3.47 -14.79 10.94
N GLN A 200 -3.25 -14.00 11.98
CA GLN A 200 -4.25 -13.77 13.02
C GLN A 200 -5.45 -12.94 12.51
N CYS A 201 -5.22 -12.00 11.59
CA CYS A 201 -6.28 -11.23 10.93
C CYS A 201 -7.33 -12.14 10.27
N ARG A 202 -6.94 -13.32 9.75
CA ARG A 202 -7.86 -14.28 9.10
C ARG A 202 -9.04 -14.63 9.98
N ARG A 203 -8.75 -15.12 11.19
CA ARG A 203 -9.77 -15.52 12.17
C ARG A 203 -10.54 -14.30 12.68
N LEU A 204 -9.85 -13.19 12.91
CA LEU A 204 -10.51 -11.97 13.38
C LEU A 204 -11.54 -11.44 12.38
N MET A 205 -11.19 -11.40 11.09
CA MET A 205 -12.08 -10.96 10.02
C MET A 205 -13.23 -11.95 9.83
N MET A 206 -12.97 -13.26 9.86
CA MET A 206 -14.00 -14.30 9.81
C MET A 206 -15.04 -14.15 10.92
N ASN A 207 -14.59 -13.87 12.15
CA ASN A 207 -15.47 -13.64 13.30
C ASN A 207 -16.26 -12.32 13.22
N GLN A 208 -15.95 -11.41 12.29
CA GLN A 208 -16.80 -10.23 12.04
C GLN A 208 -18.07 -10.60 11.28
N HIS A 209 -18.03 -11.65 10.46
CA HIS A 209 -19.14 -12.10 9.62
C HIS A 209 -20.10 -13.04 10.34
N THR A 210 -19.64 -13.69 11.41
CA THR A 210 -20.55 -14.42 12.27
C THR A 210 -21.30 -13.41 13.15
N ASP A 211 -22.62 -13.30 12.95
CA ASP A 211 -23.54 -12.55 13.82
C ASP A 211 -23.64 -13.10 15.25
N VAL A 212 -22.73 -14.00 15.60
CA VAL A 212 -22.52 -14.45 16.97
C VAL A 212 -21.86 -13.28 17.69
N ASP A 213 -22.70 -12.45 18.30
CA ASP A 213 -22.33 -11.43 19.28
C ASP A 213 -21.19 -12.02 20.11
N PRO A 214 -19.96 -11.47 20.04
CA PRO A 214 -18.80 -12.08 20.65
C PRO A 214 -18.95 -11.95 22.16
N ILE A 215 -19.63 -12.96 22.71
CA ILE A 215 -19.64 -13.38 24.09
C ILE A 215 -20.40 -12.43 25.02
N ASN A 216 -21.33 -13.06 25.73
CA ASN A 216 -21.83 -12.76 27.06
C ASN A 216 -20.71 -12.49 28.09
N ASP A 217 -19.75 -11.61 27.80
CA ASP A 217 -18.79 -11.13 28.78
C ASP A 217 -19.49 -10.08 29.64
N ARG A 218 -20.32 -10.60 30.56
CA ARG A 218 -21.07 -9.83 31.55
C ARG A 218 -20.19 -8.97 32.45
N THR A 219 -18.86 -9.04 32.34
CA THR A 219 -17.95 -8.30 33.21
C THR A 219 -17.62 -6.88 32.73
N LEU A 220 -18.02 -6.47 31.51
CA LEU A 220 -17.91 -5.07 31.04
C LEU A 220 -19.23 -4.28 31.04
N SER A 221 -20.27 -4.76 31.73
CA SER A 221 -21.66 -4.24 31.64
C SER A 221 -22.04 -3.14 32.65
N ASN A 222 -21.12 -2.32 33.16
CA ASN A 222 -21.51 -1.23 34.11
C ASN A 222 -21.22 0.20 33.67
N THR A 223 -20.73 0.42 32.44
CA THR A 223 -20.72 1.76 31.85
C THR A 223 -21.91 1.90 30.91
N THR A 224 -22.90 2.69 31.33
CA THR A 224 -24.14 3.05 30.64
C THR A 224 -23.96 3.78 29.30
N ASP A 225 -22.74 3.86 28.76
CA ASP A 225 -22.48 4.43 27.45
C ASP A 225 -22.67 3.36 26.38
N LYS A 226 -23.95 2.99 26.16
CA LYS A 226 -24.42 2.16 25.04
C LYS A 226 -24.34 2.92 23.70
N THR A 227 -23.29 3.72 23.50
CA THR A 227 -22.98 4.22 22.17
C THR A 227 -22.59 3.00 21.34
N LYS A 228 -23.52 2.59 20.47
CA LYS A 228 -23.36 1.64 19.37
C LYS A 228 -21.96 1.83 18.78
N ILE A 229 -20.98 1.05 19.23
CA ILE A 229 -19.69 0.97 18.55
C ILE A 229 -20.06 0.27 17.25
N ALA A 230 -20.26 1.06 16.20
CA ALA A 230 -20.52 0.54 14.87
C ALA A 230 -19.43 -0.50 14.61
N LYS A 231 -19.83 -1.78 14.50
CA LYS A 231 -18.95 -2.91 14.23
C LYS A 231 -18.17 -2.52 12.98
N SER A 232 -16.90 -2.13 13.16
CA SER A 232 -16.09 -1.64 12.05
C SER A 232 -15.73 -2.86 11.21
N THR A 233 -16.41 -3.04 10.10
CA THR A 233 -16.05 -4.03 9.08
C THR A 233 -14.70 -3.61 8.50
N CYS A 234 -13.74 -4.53 8.47
CA CYS A 234 -12.44 -4.27 7.85
C CYS A 234 -12.42 -5.02 6.53
N SER A 235 -12.14 -4.35 5.41
CA SER A 235 -11.98 -5.03 4.12
C SER A 235 -10.59 -5.68 3.98
N ILE A 236 -9.62 -5.15 4.73
CA ILE A 236 -8.23 -5.60 4.74
C ILE A 236 -7.58 -5.32 6.11
N CYS A 237 -6.79 -6.28 6.60
CA CYS A 237 -6.11 -6.22 7.88
C CYS A 237 -4.61 -6.55 7.71
N SER A 238 -3.77 -5.80 8.41
CA SER A 238 -2.31 -6.00 8.39
C SER A 238 -1.70 -5.69 9.75
N TYR A 239 -0.40 -5.94 9.93
CA TYR A 239 0.31 -5.47 11.13
C TYR A 239 0.10 -3.96 11.30
N ARG A 240 0.38 -3.21 10.23
CA ARG A 240 0.24 -1.76 10.25
C ARG A 240 0.05 -1.20 8.86
N PHE A 241 -1.04 -0.47 8.69
CA PHE A 241 -1.34 0.36 7.54
C PHE A 241 -0.62 1.71 7.65
N TYR A 242 -0.02 2.10 6.54
CA TYR A 242 0.58 3.42 6.35
C TYR A 242 -0.16 4.16 5.25
N ALA A 243 -0.77 5.28 5.58
CA ALA A 243 -1.43 6.16 4.61
C ALA A 243 -0.47 7.16 3.93
N PHE A 244 0.82 7.17 4.30
CA PHE A 244 1.81 8.10 3.74
C PHE A 244 3.20 7.44 3.69
N PRO A 245 4.01 7.68 2.63
CA PRO A 245 3.70 8.50 1.44
C PRO A 245 2.74 7.82 0.46
N ILE A 246 2.77 6.49 0.44
CA ILE A 246 1.84 5.64 -0.31
C ILE A 246 1.08 4.74 0.66
N TYR A 247 -0.12 4.32 0.25
CA TYR A 247 -0.94 3.39 1.01
C TYR A 247 -0.29 2.01 0.93
N HIS A 248 0.23 1.50 2.03
CA HIS A 248 0.88 0.18 2.06
C HIS A 248 0.75 -0.50 3.42
N ALA A 249 0.87 -1.81 3.42
CA ALA A 249 0.95 -2.63 4.63
C ALA A 249 2.41 -2.82 5.01
N ARG A 250 2.76 -2.58 6.28
CA ARG A 250 4.13 -2.83 6.75
C ARG A 250 4.47 -4.30 6.58
N ALA A 251 5.71 -4.55 6.11
CA ALA A 251 6.23 -5.86 5.72
C ALA A 251 5.60 -6.48 4.45
N ASN A 252 4.68 -5.77 3.79
CA ASN A 252 3.93 -6.26 2.61
C ASN A 252 3.22 -7.59 2.86
N MET A 253 2.54 -7.71 4.01
CA MET A 253 1.75 -8.89 4.38
C MET A 253 0.42 -8.43 4.94
N TRP A 254 -0.66 -9.10 4.53
CA TRP A 254 -2.02 -8.70 4.87
C TRP A 254 -3.01 -9.82 4.62
N THR A 255 -4.21 -9.67 5.17
CA THR A 255 -5.37 -10.52 4.92
C THR A 255 -6.54 -9.64 4.48
N ALA A 256 -7.29 -10.07 3.47
CA ALA A 256 -8.39 -9.29 2.91
C ALA A 256 -9.57 -10.16 2.51
N GLU A 257 -10.73 -9.53 2.39
CA GLU A 257 -11.92 -10.13 1.79
C GLU A 257 -11.77 -10.19 0.28
N CYS A 258 -12.13 -11.32 -0.34
CA CYS A 258 -12.09 -11.46 -1.78
C CYS A 258 -13.05 -10.52 -2.49
N SER A 259 -14.20 -10.20 -1.89
CA SER A 259 -15.14 -9.18 -2.36
C SER A 259 -14.43 -7.84 -2.61
N TYR A 260 -13.54 -7.43 -1.70
CA TYR A 260 -12.73 -6.22 -1.84
C TYR A 260 -11.60 -6.39 -2.86
N ILE A 261 -10.88 -7.51 -2.86
CA ILE A 261 -9.79 -7.74 -3.81
C ILE A 261 -10.30 -7.76 -5.26
N ARG A 262 -11.52 -8.27 -5.48
CA ARG A 262 -12.15 -8.35 -6.79
C ARG A 262 -12.30 -6.97 -7.44
N ASP A 263 -12.53 -5.93 -6.64
CA ASP A 263 -12.68 -4.55 -7.10
C ASP A 263 -11.35 -3.87 -7.47
N LEU A 264 -10.21 -4.50 -7.19
CA LEU A 264 -8.89 -3.99 -7.57
C LEU A 264 -8.58 -4.24 -9.04
N LEU A 265 -7.76 -3.36 -9.63
CA LEU A 265 -7.16 -3.64 -10.94
C LEU A 265 -6.33 -4.92 -10.88
N PRO A 266 -6.27 -5.73 -11.95
CA PRO A 266 -5.40 -6.90 -11.99
C PRO A 266 -3.93 -6.49 -11.72
N PRO A 267 -3.20 -7.20 -10.85
CA PRO A 267 -1.80 -6.87 -10.53
C PRO A 267 -0.89 -6.65 -11.74
N ARG A 268 -1.07 -7.44 -12.81
CA ARG A 268 -0.30 -7.30 -14.06
C ARG A 268 -0.58 -6.00 -14.83
N GLN A 269 -1.74 -5.39 -14.62
CA GLN A 269 -2.15 -4.16 -15.30
C GLN A 269 -1.91 -2.92 -14.44
N TYR A 270 -1.96 -3.08 -13.11
CA TYR A 270 -1.95 -1.99 -12.16
C TYR A 270 -0.80 -1.00 -12.34
N GLU A 271 0.45 -1.46 -12.37
CA GLU A 271 1.60 -0.56 -12.48
C GLU A 271 1.59 0.23 -13.80
N SER A 272 1.33 -0.44 -14.93
CA SER A 272 1.23 0.24 -16.23
C SER A 272 0.12 1.29 -16.24
N THR A 273 -1.05 1.00 -15.67
CA THR A 273 -2.15 1.97 -15.58
C THR A 273 -1.77 3.16 -14.70
N VAL A 274 -1.07 2.94 -13.59
CA VAL A 274 -0.56 4.01 -12.73
C VAL A 274 0.51 4.85 -13.46
N LEU A 275 1.40 4.24 -14.23
CA LEU A 275 2.39 4.95 -15.05
C LEU A 275 1.72 5.81 -16.13
N ASP A 276 0.70 5.30 -16.80
CA ASP A 276 -0.03 6.04 -17.82
C ASP A 276 -0.78 7.23 -17.21
N MET A 277 -1.42 7.04 -16.06
CA MET A 277 -2.01 8.13 -15.28
C MET A 277 -1.00 9.25 -14.98
N TYR A 278 0.23 8.90 -14.56
CA TYR A 278 1.26 9.90 -14.29
C TYR A 278 1.70 10.62 -15.57
N ARG A 279 1.88 9.90 -16.68
CA ARG A 279 2.25 10.49 -17.98
C ARG A 279 1.18 11.45 -18.48
N GLU A 280 -0.09 11.05 -18.40
CA GLU A 280 -1.21 11.91 -18.78
C GLU A 280 -1.27 13.17 -17.92
N THR A 281 -1.10 13.03 -16.60
CA THR A 281 -1.11 14.17 -15.68
C THR A 281 0.00 15.18 -16.00
N VAL A 282 1.19 14.69 -16.35
CA VAL A 282 2.33 15.52 -16.74
C VAL A 282 2.08 16.24 -18.06
N ASN A 283 1.52 15.55 -19.05
CA ASN A 283 1.32 16.08 -20.40
C ASN A 283 0.06 16.94 -20.54
N HIS A 284 -0.87 16.86 -19.60
CA HIS A 284 -2.12 17.60 -19.65
C HIS A 284 -1.86 19.10 -19.54
N THR A 285 -2.33 19.89 -20.52
CA THR A 285 -2.07 21.35 -20.60
C THR A 285 -2.55 22.10 -19.35
N ILE A 286 -3.75 21.79 -18.85
CA ILE A 286 -4.27 22.38 -17.61
C ILE A 286 -3.53 21.85 -16.37
N LEU A 287 -3.45 20.54 -16.13
CA LEU A 287 -2.82 20.01 -14.91
C LEU A 287 -1.30 20.27 -14.86
N GLY A 288 -0.63 20.27 -16.01
CA GLY A 288 0.80 20.51 -16.17
C GLY A 288 1.21 21.98 -16.16
N ALA A 289 0.33 22.92 -16.55
CA ALA A 289 0.63 24.36 -16.62
C ALA A 289 -0.02 25.24 -15.53
N THR A 290 -1.04 24.75 -14.82
CA THR A 290 -1.68 25.51 -13.73
C THR A 290 -0.93 25.37 -12.41
N LYS A 291 -1.38 26.05 -11.34
CA LYS A 291 -0.91 25.83 -9.96
C LYS A 291 -1.04 24.37 -9.48
N TYR A 292 -1.67 23.49 -10.28
CA TYR A 292 -1.72 22.04 -10.07
C TYR A 292 -0.50 21.30 -10.64
N ALA A 293 0.47 22.02 -11.23
CA ALA A 293 1.84 21.56 -11.45
C ALA A 293 2.51 21.06 -10.15
N CYS A 294 1.91 21.29 -8.98
CA CYS A 294 2.24 20.63 -7.73
C CYS A 294 2.03 19.10 -7.73
N ILE A 295 1.33 18.55 -8.74
CA ILE A 295 1.18 17.10 -8.97
C ILE A 295 2.37 16.55 -9.77
N ARG A 296 3.32 17.38 -10.22
CA ARG A 296 4.46 16.89 -11.00
C ARG A 296 5.27 15.85 -10.19
N PRO A 297 5.35 14.61 -10.69
CA PRO A 297 6.10 13.54 -10.02
C PRO A 297 7.62 13.66 -10.24
N TYR A 298 8.10 14.59 -11.08
CA TYR A 298 9.47 14.60 -11.62
C TYR A 298 10.61 14.60 -10.59
N ASP A 299 10.37 15.11 -9.39
CA ASP A 299 11.40 15.15 -8.33
C ASP A 299 11.18 14.09 -7.24
N GLN A 300 10.15 13.26 -7.38
CA GLN A 300 9.85 12.21 -6.42
C GLN A 300 10.41 10.88 -6.90
N SER A 301 11.17 10.20 -6.02
CA SER A 301 11.59 8.84 -6.31
C SER A 301 10.38 7.93 -6.49
N ASP A 302 10.52 6.89 -7.32
CA ASP A 302 9.50 5.87 -7.60
C ASP A 302 8.83 5.33 -6.32
N ARG A 303 9.56 5.33 -5.21
CA ARG A 303 9.11 5.06 -3.84
C ARG A 303 7.91 5.90 -3.39
N PHE A 304 7.91 7.20 -3.61
CA PHE A 304 6.83 8.10 -3.16
C PHE A 304 5.59 8.03 -4.05
N LEU A 305 5.78 7.54 -5.27
CA LEU A 305 4.73 7.32 -6.27
C LEU A 305 4.19 5.89 -6.22
N GLY A 306 4.87 4.99 -5.51
CA GLY A 306 4.53 3.57 -5.47
C GLY A 306 4.64 2.93 -6.85
N LEU A 307 5.76 3.18 -7.52
CA LEU A 307 6.13 2.62 -8.82
C LEU A 307 7.26 1.60 -8.65
N ASP A 308 7.59 0.87 -9.71
CA ASP A 308 8.65 -0.14 -9.75
C ASP A 308 8.43 -1.18 -8.63
N ARG A 309 9.47 -1.49 -7.83
CA ARG A 309 9.36 -2.47 -6.74
C ARG A 309 8.34 -2.11 -5.65
N TYR A 310 7.80 -0.90 -5.65
CA TYR A 310 6.81 -0.43 -4.68
C TYR A 310 5.38 -0.50 -5.20
N ALA A 311 5.17 -0.79 -6.49
CA ALA A 311 3.83 -0.88 -7.07
C ALA A 311 2.98 -1.93 -6.38
N MET A 312 3.56 -3.10 -6.14
CA MET A 312 2.85 -4.22 -5.54
C MET A 312 2.72 -4.12 -4.00
N GLU A 313 3.61 -3.38 -3.31
CA GLU A 313 3.42 -3.03 -1.89
C GLU A 313 2.20 -2.13 -1.67
N ARG A 314 1.78 -1.42 -2.72
CA ARG A 314 0.69 -0.44 -2.72
C ARG A 314 -0.64 -1.01 -3.21
N TRP A 315 -0.58 -1.91 -4.19
CA TRP A 315 -1.71 -2.41 -4.96
C TRP A 315 -2.95 -2.74 -4.11
N ALA A 316 -2.79 -3.61 -3.10
CA ALA A 316 -3.90 -4.11 -2.29
C ALA A 316 -4.63 -3.04 -1.46
N LEU A 317 -4.03 -1.87 -1.28
CA LEU A 317 -4.58 -0.78 -0.47
C LEU A 317 -4.97 0.44 -1.30
N ASN A 318 -4.86 0.37 -2.63
CA ASN A 318 -5.10 1.50 -3.51
C ASN A 318 -6.49 1.43 -4.17
N HIS A 319 -7.56 1.42 -3.37
CA HIS A 319 -8.94 1.51 -3.85
C HIS A 319 -9.75 2.46 -2.96
N PRO A 320 -10.69 3.26 -3.52
CA PRO A 320 -11.44 4.27 -2.75
C PRO A 320 -12.30 3.68 -1.61
N ASN A 321 -12.71 2.41 -1.73
CA ASN A 321 -13.53 1.73 -0.72
C ASN A 321 -12.71 1.01 0.36
N VAL A 322 -11.38 1.14 0.37
CA VAL A 322 -10.53 0.45 1.35
C VAL A 322 -10.91 0.79 2.79
N GLN A 323 -11.13 -0.24 3.61
CA GLN A 323 -11.38 -0.14 5.05
C GLN A 323 -10.25 -0.87 5.78
N PRO A 324 -9.07 -0.24 5.93
CA PRO A 324 -7.91 -0.90 6.47
C PRO A 324 -8.00 -1.00 7.99
N CYS A 325 -7.50 -2.10 8.54
CA CYS A 325 -7.33 -2.30 9.97
C CYS A 325 -5.88 -2.70 10.30
N ASP A 326 -5.42 -2.20 11.44
CA ASP A 326 -4.19 -2.63 12.08
C ASP A 326 -4.52 -3.79 13.03
N SER A 327 -3.63 -4.79 13.12
CA SER A 327 -3.78 -5.92 14.04
C SER A 327 -3.45 -5.57 15.50
N GLN A 328 -2.97 -4.34 15.74
CA GLN A 328 -2.45 -3.85 17.01
C GLN A 328 -2.88 -2.42 17.26
N THR A 329 -2.93 -2.03 18.53
CA THR A 329 -3.13 -0.64 18.94
C THR A 329 -1.89 0.21 18.72
N LYS A 330 -2.10 1.52 18.67
CA LYS A 330 -1.06 2.54 18.63
C LYS A 330 -0.06 2.42 19.79
N GLU A 331 -0.51 1.97 20.96
CA GLU A 331 0.35 1.80 22.13
C GLU A 331 1.27 0.59 21.97
N GLU A 332 0.71 -0.55 21.56
CA GLU A 332 1.50 -1.74 21.21
C GLU A 332 2.54 -1.37 20.13
N ILE A 333 2.14 -0.72 19.04
CA ILE A 333 3.05 -0.28 17.98
C ILE A 333 4.17 0.64 18.50
N ARG A 334 3.90 1.50 19.48
CA ARG A 334 4.93 2.35 20.11
C ARG A 334 5.86 1.51 20.99
N ASN A 335 5.34 0.52 21.70
CA ASN A 335 6.12 -0.33 22.58
C ASN A 335 7.05 -1.23 21.79
N LEU A 336 6.63 -1.78 20.65
CA LEU A 336 7.49 -2.54 19.72
C LEU A 336 8.71 -1.73 19.25
N LYS A 337 8.56 -0.42 19.09
CA LYS A 337 9.69 0.46 18.72
C LYS A 337 10.69 0.66 19.85
N ARG A 338 10.25 0.53 21.11
CA ARG A 338 11.09 0.72 22.30
C ARG A 338 11.73 -0.58 22.73
N ASP A 339 10.97 -1.67 22.68
CA ASP A 339 11.38 -2.99 23.13
C ASP A 339 11.44 -3.95 21.95
N ARG A 340 12.65 -4.08 21.37
CA ARG A 340 12.88 -4.96 20.22
C ARG A 340 12.62 -6.44 20.55
N LYS A 341 12.62 -6.84 21.83
CA LYS A 341 12.54 -8.26 22.23
C LYS A 341 11.11 -8.80 22.29
N SER A 342 10.11 -7.96 22.53
CA SER A 342 8.69 -8.39 22.63
C SER A 342 7.92 -8.27 21.33
N ALA A 343 8.60 -8.19 20.18
CA ALA A 343 7.97 -7.79 18.93
C ALA A 343 6.77 -8.68 18.54
N THR A 344 6.88 -9.98 18.82
CA THR A 344 5.88 -10.99 18.49
C THR A 344 4.84 -11.21 19.58
N GLU A 345 5.01 -10.65 20.78
CA GLU A 345 4.08 -10.82 21.90
C GLU A 345 3.03 -9.70 21.90
N PHE A 346 1.95 -9.91 21.16
CA PHE A 346 0.80 -9.01 21.18
C PHE A 346 -0.53 -9.76 21.08
N THR A 347 -1.59 -9.12 21.56
CA THR A 347 -2.96 -9.62 21.42
C THR A 347 -3.56 -9.05 20.14
N PRO A 348 -3.81 -9.88 19.11
CA PRO A 348 -4.32 -9.40 17.84
C PRO A 348 -5.75 -8.87 17.99
N ARG A 349 -6.05 -7.78 17.30
CA ARG A 349 -7.36 -7.13 17.28
C ARG A 349 -7.52 -6.33 16.01
N LEU A 350 -8.76 -6.17 15.54
CA LEU A 350 -9.05 -5.30 14.40
C LEU A 350 -9.23 -3.87 14.88
N VAL A 351 -8.23 -3.02 14.63
CA VAL A 351 -8.28 -1.60 14.96
C VAL A 351 -8.38 -0.81 13.67
N PRO A 352 -9.46 -0.01 13.45
CA PRO A 352 -9.57 0.83 12.27
C PRO A 352 -8.33 1.69 12.05
N ALA A 353 -7.76 1.59 10.86
CA ALA A 353 -6.59 2.33 10.43
C ALA A 353 -6.99 3.46 9.47
N PRO A 354 -6.18 4.53 9.35
CA PRO A 354 -4.95 4.80 10.07
C PRO A 354 -5.20 5.29 11.51
N GLN A 355 -4.48 4.72 12.49
CA GLN A 355 -4.58 5.09 13.91
C GLN A 355 -3.93 6.44 14.27
N LYS A 356 -3.18 7.04 13.34
CA LYS A 356 -2.61 8.38 13.47
C LYS A 356 -3.01 9.19 12.26
N ARG A 357 -3.54 10.39 12.48
CA ARG A 357 -3.59 11.42 11.45
C ARG A 357 -2.17 11.77 11.03
N ALA A 358 -1.94 11.97 9.74
CA ALA A 358 -0.68 12.56 9.32
C ALA A 358 -0.62 13.99 9.84
N LYS A 359 0.41 14.30 10.62
CA LYS A 359 0.82 15.69 10.86
C LYS A 359 1.61 16.16 9.65
N ILE A 360 0.91 16.43 8.55
CA ILE A 360 1.53 16.88 7.29
C ILE A 360 2.22 18.24 7.46
N SER A 361 1.79 19.05 8.44
CA SER A 361 2.35 20.37 8.74
C SER A 361 3.85 20.36 9.07
N GLY A 362 4.44 19.22 9.44
CA GLY A 362 5.88 19.08 9.70
C GLY A 362 6.71 18.53 8.54
N ILE A 363 6.07 18.11 7.43
CA ILE A 363 6.72 17.43 6.28
C ILE A 363 6.42 18.20 4.99
N THR A 364 6.33 19.53 5.06
CA THR A 364 5.85 20.35 3.94
C THR A 364 6.77 20.31 2.72
N SER A 365 8.06 20.04 2.88
CA SER A 365 9.02 19.95 1.78
C SER A 365 8.90 18.69 0.92
N PHE A 366 8.28 17.61 1.43
CA PHE A 366 8.20 16.33 0.71
C PHE A 366 6.77 15.93 0.32
N VAL A 367 5.76 16.62 0.85
CA VAL A 367 4.35 16.32 0.56
C VAL A 367 3.92 17.15 -0.65
N THR A 368 3.91 16.52 -1.83
CA THR A 368 3.31 17.11 -3.03
C THR A 368 1.79 17.07 -2.94
N SER A 369 1.09 17.72 -3.86
CA SER A 369 -0.36 17.56 -3.92
C SER A 369 -0.78 16.13 -4.25
N TRP A 370 0.14 15.30 -4.77
CA TRP A 370 -0.12 13.89 -5.01
C TRP A 370 -0.42 13.10 -3.74
N GLN A 371 0.33 13.33 -2.66
CA GLN A 371 0.07 12.65 -1.38
C GLN A 371 -1.09 13.27 -0.57
N ARG A 372 -1.67 14.36 -1.05
CA ARG A 372 -2.86 15.00 -0.43
C ARG A 372 -4.14 14.38 -0.97
N LEU A 373 -5.26 14.73 -0.35
CA LEU A 373 -6.60 14.26 -0.76
C LEU A 373 -6.86 14.48 -2.25
N VAL A 374 -6.47 15.63 -2.79
CA VAL A 374 -6.60 15.94 -4.23
C VAL A 374 -5.96 14.88 -5.13
N GLY A 375 -4.69 14.54 -4.89
CA GLY A 375 -3.99 13.52 -5.69
C GLY A 375 -4.61 12.14 -5.54
N ARG A 376 -5.06 11.78 -4.33
CA ARG A 376 -5.79 10.52 -4.08
C ARG A 376 -7.12 10.44 -4.82
N LEU A 377 -7.90 11.53 -4.82
CA LEU A 377 -9.17 11.56 -5.54
C LEU A 377 -8.97 11.48 -7.05
N PHE A 378 -7.98 12.20 -7.58
CA PHE A 378 -7.60 12.08 -8.98
C PHE A 378 -7.20 10.65 -9.32
N GLU A 379 -6.34 10.04 -8.51
CA GLU A 379 -5.88 8.67 -8.69
C GLU A 379 -7.03 7.67 -8.72
N TRP A 380 -7.94 7.69 -7.74
CA TRP A 380 -9.05 6.74 -7.72
C TRP A 380 -10.05 6.99 -8.84
N LYS A 381 -10.27 8.25 -9.22
CA LYS A 381 -11.12 8.57 -10.37
C LYS A 381 -10.51 8.03 -11.66
N TYR A 382 -9.19 8.15 -11.83
CA TYR A 382 -8.49 7.63 -13.01
C TYR A 382 -8.48 6.10 -13.04
N LEU A 383 -8.08 5.46 -11.93
CA LEU A 383 -7.89 4.01 -11.88
C LEU A 383 -9.20 3.22 -11.82
N TYR A 384 -10.25 3.77 -11.20
CA TYR A 384 -11.48 3.04 -10.89
C TYR A 384 -12.77 3.78 -11.26
N GLY A 385 -12.70 5.01 -11.77
CA GLY A 385 -13.89 5.83 -12.02
C GLY A 385 -14.62 6.30 -10.76
N LYS A 386 -14.13 5.95 -9.56
CA LYS A 386 -14.83 6.06 -8.26
C LYS A 386 -14.17 7.06 -7.31
N LYS A 387 -14.96 7.56 -6.35
CA LYS A 387 -14.48 8.30 -5.16
C LYS A 387 -14.81 7.52 -3.87
N PRO A 388 -14.10 7.74 -2.76
CA PRO A 388 -14.46 7.13 -1.49
C PRO A 388 -15.87 7.52 -1.05
N PRO A 389 -16.63 6.63 -0.40
CA PRO A 389 -17.93 6.97 0.20
C PRO A 389 -17.80 8.13 1.19
N GLU A 390 -18.83 8.95 1.37
CA GLU A 390 -18.79 10.11 2.29
C GLU A 390 -18.49 9.71 3.74
N SER A 391 -18.82 8.47 4.13
CA SER A 391 -18.50 7.87 5.43
C SER A 391 -17.05 7.40 5.57
N SER A 392 -16.26 7.41 4.48
CA SER A 392 -14.90 6.87 4.45
C SER A 392 -13.97 7.60 5.42
N TRP A 393 -13.07 6.81 6.03
CA TRP A 393 -12.01 7.33 6.91
C TRP A 393 -11.10 8.33 6.19
N VAL A 394 -11.00 8.25 4.86
CA VAL A 394 -10.16 9.09 4.01
C VAL A 394 -10.47 10.58 4.25
N TRP A 395 -11.74 10.96 4.25
CA TRP A 395 -12.17 12.34 4.46
C TRP A 395 -11.77 12.86 5.83
N LYS A 396 -11.90 12.01 6.87
CA LYS A 396 -11.49 12.33 8.23
C LYS A 396 -9.97 12.42 8.38
N TYR A 397 -9.22 11.59 7.66
CA TYR A 397 -7.76 11.58 7.70
C TYR A 397 -7.15 12.83 7.07
N TYR A 398 -7.69 13.27 5.94
CA TYR A 398 -7.24 14.48 5.24
C TYR A 398 -7.95 15.78 5.68
N ARG A 399 -8.83 15.72 6.68
CA ARG A 399 -9.49 16.91 7.24
C ARG A 399 -8.47 17.96 7.69
N GLY A 400 -8.72 19.24 7.38
CA GLY A 400 -7.75 20.33 7.60
C GLY A 400 -6.82 20.61 6.41
N HIS A 401 -6.85 19.78 5.36
CA HIS A 401 -6.31 20.12 4.04
C HIS A 401 -7.38 20.72 3.10
N GLU A 402 -8.52 21.09 3.68
CA GLU A 402 -9.75 21.49 2.99
C GLU A 402 -9.58 22.74 2.12
N GLN A 403 -8.69 23.68 2.47
CA GLN A 403 -8.44 24.84 1.62
C GLN A 403 -7.93 24.41 0.24
N GLY A 404 -6.94 23.52 0.20
CA GLY A 404 -6.39 22.98 -1.05
C GLY A 404 -7.38 22.04 -1.75
N THR A 405 -8.20 21.29 -1.00
CA THR A 405 -9.23 20.42 -1.58
C THR A 405 -10.38 21.22 -2.19
N LYS A 406 -10.86 22.29 -1.53
CA LYS A 406 -11.90 23.18 -2.07
C LYS A 406 -11.42 23.89 -3.32
N GLU A 407 -10.18 24.37 -3.33
CA GLU A 407 -9.57 24.96 -4.52
C GLU A 407 -9.45 23.95 -5.67
N PHE A 408 -9.03 22.71 -5.38
CA PHE A 408 -8.98 21.65 -6.38
C PHE A 408 -10.36 21.25 -6.87
N LEU A 409 -11.33 20.98 -5.97
CA LEU A 409 -12.69 20.64 -6.35
C LEU A 409 -13.29 21.75 -7.20
N ASN A 410 -13.12 23.02 -6.81
CA ASN A 410 -13.57 24.16 -7.60
C ASN A 410 -12.86 24.24 -8.96
N ALA A 411 -11.56 23.94 -9.04
CA ALA A 411 -10.85 23.90 -10.31
C ALA A 411 -11.23 22.69 -11.17
N CYS A 412 -11.54 21.54 -10.57
CA CYS A 412 -12.02 20.34 -11.25
C CYS A 412 -13.48 20.43 -11.65
N THR A 413 -14.31 21.21 -10.97
CA THR A 413 -15.64 21.57 -11.48
C THR A 413 -15.54 22.61 -12.59
N THR A 414 -14.47 23.43 -12.60
CA THR A 414 -14.19 24.40 -13.69
C THR A 414 -13.53 23.73 -14.90
N ILE A 415 -12.73 22.68 -14.70
CA ILE A 415 -12.44 21.65 -15.71
C ILE A 415 -13.74 20.89 -15.88
N LYS A 416 -14.72 21.51 -16.54
CA LYS A 416 -16.07 20.94 -16.73
C LYS A 416 -16.01 19.43 -16.93
N GLU A 417 -17.04 18.77 -16.42
CA GLU A 417 -17.38 17.39 -16.76
C GLU A 417 -17.12 17.11 -18.26
N GLU A 418 -17.38 18.04 -19.18
CA GLU A 418 -17.03 17.92 -20.61
C GLU A 418 -15.55 17.60 -20.98
N THR A 419 -14.53 17.97 -20.18
CA THR A 419 -13.11 17.70 -20.52
C THR A 419 -12.61 16.39 -19.90
N ILE A 420 -13.11 16.01 -18.72
CA ILE A 420 -12.82 14.70 -18.11
C ILE A 420 -13.72 13.61 -18.72
N PHE A 421 -14.96 13.94 -19.11
CA PHE A 421 -15.84 13.06 -19.88
C PHE A 421 -15.45 12.96 -21.37
N ASN A 422 -14.63 13.89 -21.90
CA ASN A 422 -13.92 13.69 -23.18
C ASN A 422 -12.68 12.79 -23.07
N LEU A 423 -12.46 12.09 -21.95
CA LEU A 423 -11.68 10.84 -21.98
C LEU A 423 -12.36 9.77 -22.86
N SER A 424 -13.66 9.90 -23.15
CA SER A 424 -14.36 9.13 -24.19
C SER A 424 -13.97 9.51 -25.63
N ALA A 425 -13.39 10.69 -25.84
CA ALA A 425 -12.86 11.14 -27.13
C ALA A 425 -11.38 10.77 -27.33
N LEU A 426 -10.71 10.33 -26.27
CA LEU A 426 -9.44 9.63 -26.40
C LEU A 426 -9.76 8.18 -26.82
N ASN A 427 -9.29 7.78 -28.00
CA ASN A 427 -9.36 6.41 -28.53
C ASN A 427 -8.51 5.41 -27.70
N THR A 428 -8.40 5.62 -26.39
CA THR A 428 -7.66 4.76 -25.50
C THR A 428 -8.55 3.58 -25.14
N THR A 429 -8.19 2.42 -25.67
CA THR A 429 -8.84 1.15 -25.32
C THR A 429 -8.15 0.56 -24.09
N ILE A 430 -8.91 0.26 -23.04
CA ILE A 430 -8.44 -0.61 -21.94
C ILE A 430 -8.93 -2.01 -22.27
N ASN A 431 -8.01 -2.96 -22.45
CA ASN A 431 -8.34 -4.34 -22.86
C ASN A 431 -9.18 -4.44 -24.15
N GLY A 432 -8.95 -3.54 -25.11
CA GLY A 432 -9.67 -3.52 -26.39
C GLY A 432 -11.08 -2.92 -26.33
N ARG A 433 -11.60 -2.61 -25.14
CA ARG A 433 -12.85 -1.85 -24.98
C ARG A 433 -12.57 -0.36 -24.91
N PRO A 434 -13.26 0.48 -25.70
CA PRO A 434 -13.23 1.92 -25.54
C PRO A 434 -13.59 2.30 -24.11
N LEU A 435 -12.84 3.21 -23.48
CA LEU A 435 -13.08 3.65 -22.09
C LEU A 435 -14.54 4.11 -21.85
N ARG A 436 -15.21 4.64 -22.88
CA ARG A 436 -16.64 5.02 -22.84
C ARG A 436 -17.59 3.84 -22.50
N GLU A 437 -17.25 2.62 -22.91
CA GLU A 437 -18.08 1.43 -22.67
C GLU A 437 -17.92 0.90 -21.25
N LEU A 438 -16.83 1.25 -20.55
CA LEU A 438 -16.60 0.88 -19.15
C LEU A 438 -17.24 1.87 -18.17
N LEU A 439 -17.71 3.02 -18.68
CA LEU A 439 -18.27 4.11 -17.88
C LEU A 439 -19.79 4.27 -18.05
N ALA A 440 -20.39 3.60 -19.03
CA ALA A 440 -21.83 3.68 -19.32
C ALA A 440 -22.69 2.69 -18.51
N ASP A 441 -22.07 1.75 -17.79
CA ASP A 441 -22.77 0.67 -17.08
C ASP A 441 -23.28 1.10 -15.67
N ASP A 442 -23.16 2.39 -15.30
CA ASP A 442 -23.47 2.92 -13.95
C ASP A 442 -24.38 4.18 -13.98
N GLU A 443 -25.09 4.47 -15.08
CA GLU A 443 -26.15 5.52 -15.13
C GLU A 443 -27.55 5.00 -14.77
#